data_AF-A0A924S4U1-F1
#
_entry.id   AF-A0A924S4U1-F1
#
_cell.length_a   1.000
_cell.length_b   1.000
_cell.length_c   1.000
_cell.angle_alpha   90.00
_cell.angle_beta   90.00
_cell.angle_gamma   90.00
#
_symmetry.space_group_name_H-M   'P 1'
#
loop_
_entity.id
_entity.type
_entity.pdbx_description
1 polymer ?
#
loop_
_entity_poly.entity_id
_entity_poly.type
_entity_poly.pdbx_seq_one_letter_code
_entity_poly.pdbx_strand_id
1 'polypeptide(L)' 'MSTPSRPIARLRNVDRRTFHDEIVPRGEPVVLEGAAGEWRAVKAGRESPEAACAYLAALDSGVEADAVLVPAGL' A
#
# COMPACT_ATOMS: atom_id res chain seq x y z
N MET A 1 9.32 -8.24 27.75
CA MET A 1 7.90 -7.85 27.88
C MET A 1 7.48 -7.29 26.53
N SER A 2 6.62 -7.98 25.77
CA SER A 2 6.13 -7.43 24.49
C SER A 2 5.10 -6.36 24.79
N THR A 3 5.38 -5.12 24.38
CA THR A 3 4.42 -4.01 24.48
C THR A 3 3.18 -4.36 23.65
N PRO A 4 1.95 -4.23 24.18
CA PRO A 4 0.77 -4.48 23.38
C PRO A 4 0.74 -3.50 22.20
N SER A 5 0.62 -4.03 20.98
CA SER A 5 0.58 -3.22 19.77
C SER A 5 -0.72 -2.41 19.76
N ARG A 6 -0.63 -1.08 19.82
CA ARG A 6 -1.79 -0.21 19.64
C ARG A 6 -2.27 -0.28 18.19
N PRO A 7 -3.58 -0.44 17.93
CA PRO A 7 -4.11 -0.40 16.57
C PRO A 7 -3.82 0.95 15.89
N ILE A 8 -3.39 0.91 14.62
CA ILE A 8 -3.19 2.11 13.79
C ILE A 8 -4.56 2.66 13.38
N ALA A 9 -4.74 3.98 13.49
CA ALA A 9 -5.95 4.66 13.05
C ALA A 9 -6.19 4.46 11.54
N ARG A 10 -7.46 4.40 11.12
CA ARG A 10 -7.86 4.21 9.71
C ARG A 10 -8.84 5.30 9.33
N LEU A 11 -8.57 6.00 8.23
CA LEU A 11 -9.39 7.09 7.72
C LEU A 11 -9.79 6.81 6.27
N ARG A 12 -10.98 7.25 5.87
CA ARG A 12 -11.53 7.12 4.51
C ARG A 12 -11.87 8.50 3.96
N ASN A 13 -11.85 8.64 2.64
CA ASN A 13 -12.26 9.86 1.94
C ASN A 13 -11.51 11.12 2.41
N VAL A 14 -10.22 10.96 2.75
CA VAL A 14 -9.36 12.07 3.16
C VAL A 14 -9.00 12.89 1.93
N ASP A 15 -9.43 14.15 1.92
CA ASP A 15 -9.02 15.10 0.88
C ASP A 15 -7.61 15.67 1.14
N ARG A 16 -7.07 16.35 0.14
CA ARG A 16 -5.72 16.92 0.18
C ARG A 16 -5.56 17.94 1.32
N ARG A 17 -6.58 18.75 1.59
CA ARG A 17 -6.51 19.82 2.61
C ARG A 17 -6.48 19.21 4.00
N THR A 18 -7.42 18.32 4.32
CA THR A 18 -7.44 17.60 5.60
C THR A 18 -6.16 16.79 5.80
N PHE A 19 -5.61 16.19 4.74
CA PHE A 19 -4.31 15.52 4.83
C PHE A 19 -3.19 16.46 5.28
N HIS A 20 -3.03 17.61 4.63
CA HIS A 20 -1.93 18.53 4.94
C HIS A 20 -2.13 19.33 6.22
N ASP A 21 -3.35 19.78 6.50
CA ASP A 21 -3.62 20.72 7.59
C ASP A 21 -3.89 20.00 8.92
N GLU A 22 -4.41 18.77 8.88
CA GLU A 22 -4.85 18.06 10.09
C GLU A 22 -4.11 16.76 10.36
N ILE A 23 -3.73 15.99 9.32
CA ILE A 23 -3.14 14.66 9.48
C ILE A 23 -1.62 14.74 9.59
N VAL A 24 -0.95 15.36 8.61
CA VAL A 24 0.52 15.47 8.58
C VAL A 24 1.09 16.10 9.87
N PRO A 25 0.51 17.18 10.44
CA PRO A 25 1.06 17.81 11.64
C PRO A 25 1.02 16.93 12.90
N ARG A 26 0.18 15.89 12.93
CA ARG A 26 0.08 14.99 14.09
C ARG A 26 1.34 14.14 14.28
N GLY A 27 2.06 13.85 13.19
CA GLY A 27 3.26 12.98 13.26
C GLY A 27 2.96 11.55 13.72
N GLU A 28 1.71 11.10 13.62
CA GLU A 28 1.25 9.78 14.06
C GLU A 28 0.97 8.86 12.86
N PRO A 29 1.24 7.54 12.97
CA PRO A 29 0.87 6.58 11.93
C PRO A 29 -0.65 6.51 11.71
N VAL A 30 -1.07 6.52 10.45
CA VAL A 30 -2.47 6.37 10.03
C VAL A 30 -2.56 5.64 8.68
N VAL A 31 -3.60 4.84 8.47
CA VAL A 31 -3.93 4.23 7.17
C VAL A 31 -4.97 5.09 6.45
N LEU A 32 -4.66 5.49 5.21
CA LEU A 32 -5.60 6.19 4.32
C LEU A 32 -6.27 5.17 3.39
N GLU A 33 -7.43 4.70 3.78
CA GLU A 33 -8.18 3.70 3.03
C GLU A 33 -8.81 4.31 1.78
N GLY A 34 -8.57 3.67 0.62
CA GLY A 34 -9.14 4.08 -0.65
C GLY A 34 -8.35 5.16 -1.41
N ALA A 35 -7.30 5.75 -0.82
CA ALA A 35 -6.49 6.79 -1.46
C ALA A 35 -5.89 6.35 -2.81
N ALA A 36 -5.47 5.08 -2.92
CA ALA A 36 -4.95 4.48 -4.15
C ALA A 36 -6.04 3.79 -5.01
N GLY A 37 -7.32 3.92 -4.65
CA GLY A 37 -8.42 3.13 -5.23
C GLY A 37 -8.60 3.29 -6.74
N GLU A 38 -8.17 4.43 -7.29
CA GLU A 38 -8.26 4.76 -8.71
C GLU A 38 -7.01 4.42 -9.52
N TRP A 39 -5.94 3.94 -8.87
CA TRP A 39 -4.70 3.58 -9.56
C TRP A 39 -4.93 2.39 -10.49
N ARG A 40 -4.32 2.44 -11.68
CA ARG A 40 -4.43 1.34 -12.67
C ARG A 40 -3.96 0.01 -12.11
N ALA A 41 -2.87 0.01 -11.35
CA ALA A 41 -2.36 -1.18 -10.66
C ALA A 41 -3.40 -1.80 -9.69
N VAL A 42 -4.12 -0.96 -8.94
CA VAL A 42 -5.16 -1.40 -8.00
C VAL A 42 -6.38 -1.93 -8.75
N LYS A 43 -6.76 -1.32 -9.87
CA LYS A 43 -7.84 -1.81 -10.73
C LYS A 43 -7.49 -3.19 -11.31
N ALA A 44 -6.29 -3.36 -11.87
CA ALA A 44 -5.82 -4.65 -12.39
C ALA A 44 -5.80 -5.74 -11.30
N GLY A 45 -5.31 -5.43 -10.09
CA GLY A 45 -5.32 -6.39 -8.98
C GLY A 45 -6.71 -6.74 -8.43
N ARG A 46 -7.72 -5.89 -8.65
CA ARG A 46 -9.12 -6.23 -8.35
C ARG A 46 -9.73 -7.18 -9.38
N GLU A 47 -9.18 -7.24 -10.59
CA GLU A 47 -9.61 -8.19 -11.63
C GLU A 47 -9.09 -9.59 -11.32
N SER A 48 -7.78 -9.76 -11.14
CA SER A 48 -7.17 -11.00 -10.65
C SER A 48 -5.69 -10.80 -10.23
N PRO A 49 -5.09 -11.77 -9.51
CA PRO A 49 -3.65 -11.78 -9.27
C PRO A 49 -2.81 -11.75 -10.57
N GLU A 50 -3.24 -12.48 -11.61
CA GLU A 50 -2.55 -12.55 -12.90
C GLU A 50 -2.64 -11.23 -13.66
N ALA A 51 -3.79 -10.53 -13.60
CA ALA A 51 -3.95 -9.21 -14.20
C ALA A 51 -3.02 -8.17 -13.55
N ALA A 52 -2.81 -8.24 -12.23
CA ALA A 52 -1.80 -7.42 -11.56
C ALA A 52 -0.38 -7.73 -12.07
N CYS A 53 -0.01 -9.01 -12.17
CA CYS A 53 1.28 -9.41 -12.72
C CYS A 53 1.48 -8.91 -14.16
N ALA A 54 0.46 -9.05 -15.02
CA ALA A 54 0.51 -8.58 -16.39
C ALA A 54 0.68 -7.05 -16.48
N TYR A 55 -0.03 -6.30 -15.63
CA TYR A 55 0.11 -4.84 -15.55
C TYR A 55 1.55 -4.43 -15.16
N LEU A 56 2.14 -5.10 -14.17
CA LEU A 56 3.51 -4.81 -13.73
C LEU A 56 4.54 -5.20 -14.81
N ALA A 57 4.39 -6.37 -15.43
CA ALA A 57 5.30 -6.84 -16.48
C ALA A 57 5.32 -5.90 -17.69
N ALA A 58 4.18 -5.30 -18.06
CA ALA A 58 4.11 -4.32 -19.15
C ALA A 58 4.85 -3.00 -18.87
N LEU A 59 5.18 -2.72 -17.61
CA LEU A 59 5.94 -1.53 -17.17
C LEU A 59 7.38 -1.87 -16.77
N ASP A 60 7.79 -3.13 -16.91
CA ASP A 60 9.11 -3.57 -16.50
C ASP A 60 10.22 -2.86 -17.30
N SER A 61 11.26 -2.45 -16.58
CA SER A 61 12.44 -1.80 -17.15
C SER A 61 13.54 -2.79 -17.52
N GLY A 62 13.38 -4.07 -17.18
CA GLY A 62 14.37 -5.13 -17.40
C GLY A 62 15.57 -5.05 -16.45
N VAL A 63 15.51 -4.19 -15.42
CA VAL A 63 16.55 -4.07 -14.39
C VAL A 63 16.34 -5.14 -13.33
N GLU A 64 17.41 -5.83 -12.96
CA GLU A 64 17.37 -6.84 -11.89
C GLU A 64 17.02 -6.20 -10.54
N ALA A 65 16.09 -6.82 -9.82
CA ALA A 65 15.70 -6.42 -8.47
C ALA A 65 16.23 -7.44 -7.45
N ASP A 66 16.73 -6.94 -6.32
CA ASP A 66 17.09 -7.80 -5.19
C ASP A 66 15.84 -8.50 -4.64
N ALA A 67 15.93 -9.82 -4.48
CA ALA A 67 14.85 -10.65 -3.95
C ALA A 67 15.33 -11.48 -2.75
N VAL A 68 14.51 -11.52 -1.70
CA VAL A 68 14.73 -12.39 -0.53
C VAL A 68 13.82 -13.61 -0.67
N LEU A 69 14.41 -14.80 -0.73
CA LEU A 69 13.67 -16.05 -0.73
C LEU A 69 13.58 -16.61 0.68
N VAL A 70 12.37 -16.71 1.23
CA VAL A 70 12.10 -17.38 2.50
C VAL A 70 11.42 -18.72 2.21
N PRO A 71 12.04 -19.86 2.56
CA PRO A 71 11.42 -21.16 2.35
C PRO A 71 10.17 -21.32 3.22
N ALA A 72 9.18 -22.07 2.71
CA ALA A 72 7.99 -22.39 3.49
C ALA A 72 8.38 -23.31 4.68
N GLY A 73 7.94 -22.95 5.89
CA GLY A 73 8.11 -23.78 7.09
C GLY A 73 8.92 -23.17 8.24
N LEU A 74 9.28 -21.89 8.17
CA LEU A 74 9.78 -21.10 9.31
C LEU A 74 8.65 -20.49 10.12
#